data_AF-A0A2E9CXL8-F1
#
_entry.id   AF-A0A2E9CXL8-F1
#
_cell.length_a   1.000
_cell.length_b   1.000
_cell.length_c   1.000
_cell.angle_alpha   90.00
_cell.angle_beta   90.00
_cell.angle_gamma   90.00
#
_symmetry.space_group_name_H-M   'P 1'
#
loop_
_entity.id
_entity.type
_entity.pdbx_description
1 polymer ?
#
loop_
_entity_poly.entity_id
_entity_poly.type
_entity_poly.pdbx_seq_one_letter_code
_entity_poly.pdbx_strand_id
1 'polypeptide(L)'
;MAEKYSDQAENLMKAAVEDYVEVLKDVKSTDANLTIIRNIRINIQGKPRRLVDVADLKKTDDPHKLQLLVFNTDHIEVLSEQIDEVNFDYDVDGQFININVPDPTYKQLMEVVDDLNRKKNSAMGRLTKAKSEATTRARTAVENEFITQGVASAASRKCEEYYENYGNQISEMTMEKVKAILGNEYFEKYKSEELDPIV
;
A
#
# COMPACT_ATOMS: atom_id res chain seq x y z
N MET A 1 36.83 8.54 1.51
CA MET A 1 36.45 9.26 2.74
C MET A 1 35.05 9.88 2.64
N ALA A 2 34.70 10.55 1.53
CA ALA A 2 33.32 10.99 1.24
C ALA A 2 32.30 9.83 1.19
N GLU A 3 32.71 8.69 0.62
CA GLU A 3 31.90 7.46 0.53
C GLU A 3 31.32 7.03 1.87
N LYS A 4 32.11 7.03 2.94
CA LYS A 4 31.63 6.62 4.27
C LYS A 4 30.45 7.44 4.80
N TYR A 5 30.25 8.68 4.32
CA TYR A 5 29.12 9.53 4.71
C TYR A 5 27.89 9.34 3.82
N SER A 6 28.05 8.79 2.61
CA SER A 6 26.95 8.48 1.68
C SER A 6 26.52 7.01 1.70
N ASP A 7 27.42 6.07 2.01
CA ASP A 7 27.16 4.62 1.99
C ASP A 7 26.03 4.22 2.95
N GLN A 8 25.93 4.88 4.10
CA GLN A 8 24.81 4.61 5.00
C GLN A 8 23.47 5.08 4.41
N ALA A 9 23.43 6.23 3.74
CA ALA A 9 22.22 6.69 3.06
C ALA A 9 21.81 5.71 1.97
N GLU A 10 22.76 5.25 1.16
CA GLU A 10 22.52 4.24 0.11
C GLU A 10 21.89 2.97 0.69
N ASN A 11 22.48 2.41 1.75
CA ASN A 11 21.94 1.19 2.38
C ASN A 11 20.54 1.38 2.94
N LEU A 12 20.27 2.51 3.59
CA LEU A 12 18.93 2.82 4.14
C LEU A 12 17.89 3.04 3.03
N MET A 13 18.29 3.70 1.94
CA MET A 13 17.43 3.94 0.79
C MET A 13 17.12 2.63 0.05
N LYS A 14 18.12 1.78 -0.14
CA LYS A 14 17.94 0.45 -0.72
C LYS A 14 17.00 -0.41 0.12
N ALA A 15 17.17 -0.44 1.44
CA ALA A 15 16.26 -1.14 2.34
C ALA A 15 14.82 -0.60 2.23
N ALA A 16 14.65 0.73 2.11
CA ALA A 16 13.33 1.33 1.94
C ALA A 16 12.65 0.91 0.63
N VAL A 17 13.42 0.67 -0.45
CA VAL A 17 12.93 0.13 -1.72
C VAL A 17 12.53 -1.34 -1.56
N GLU A 18 13.36 -2.16 -0.93
CA GLU A 18 13.07 -3.58 -0.67
C GLU A 18 11.80 -3.75 0.18
N ASP A 19 11.65 -2.96 1.26
CA ASP A 19 10.44 -2.94 2.07
C ASP A 19 9.21 -2.52 1.24
N TYR A 20 9.38 -1.57 0.32
CA TYR A 20 8.29 -1.13 -0.53
C TYR A 20 7.86 -2.21 -1.52
N VAL A 21 8.80 -3.01 -2.05
CA VAL A 21 8.49 -4.17 -2.89
C VAL A 21 7.59 -5.17 -2.16
N GLU A 22 7.86 -5.45 -0.88
CA GLU A 22 6.98 -6.32 -0.10
C GLU A 22 5.59 -5.71 0.09
N VAL A 23 5.51 -4.40 0.37
CA VAL A 23 4.23 -3.68 0.44
C VAL A 23 3.44 -3.79 -0.87
N LEU A 24 4.10 -3.73 -2.02
CA LEU A 24 3.45 -3.86 -3.33
C LEU A 24 2.85 -5.25 -3.58
N LYS A 25 3.41 -6.32 -2.99
CA LYS A 25 2.87 -7.67 -3.12
C LYS A 25 1.51 -7.81 -2.41
N ASP A 26 1.34 -7.10 -1.30
CA ASP A 26 0.13 -7.20 -0.47
C ASP A 26 -1.07 -6.45 -1.06
N VAL A 27 -0.81 -5.36 -1.80
CA VAL A 27 -1.86 -4.55 -2.44
C VAL A 27 -2.41 -5.29 -3.65
N LYS A 28 -3.72 -5.51 -3.70
CA LYS A 28 -4.41 -6.20 -4.80
C LYS A 28 -5.69 -5.46 -5.18
N SER A 29 -6.17 -5.62 -6.41
CA SER A 29 -7.49 -5.11 -6.83
C SER A 29 -8.62 -5.62 -5.94
N THR A 30 -8.49 -6.84 -5.40
CA THR A 30 -9.40 -7.43 -4.40
C THR A 30 -9.58 -6.60 -3.13
N ASP A 31 -8.65 -5.69 -2.83
CA ASP A 31 -8.70 -4.84 -1.64
C ASP A 31 -9.86 -3.85 -1.67
N ALA A 32 -10.33 -3.52 -2.88
CA ALA A 32 -11.56 -2.77 -3.10
C ALA A 32 -12.77 -3.46 -2.42
N ASN A 33 -12.95 -4.75 -2.69
CA ASN A 33 -14.08 -5.53 -2.18
C ASN A 33 -13.92 -5.85 -0.68
N LEU A 34 -12.68 -6.06 -0.21
CA LEU A 34 -12.41 -6.26 1.22
C LEU A 34 -12.89 -5.08 2.08
N THR A 35 -12.72 -3.85 1.60
CA THR A 35 -13.10 -2.65 2.35
C THR A 35 -14.61 -2.59 2.57
N ILE A 36 -15.40 -3.04 1.60
CA ILE A 36 -16.87 -3.12 1.70
C ILE A 36 -17.26 -4.12 2.78
N ILE A 37 -16.74 -5.35 2.70
CA ILE A 37 -17.10 -6.43 3.63
C ILE A 37 -16.63 -6.11 5.05
N ARG A 38 -15.45 -5.52 5.22
CA ARG A 38 -14.95 -5.10 6.55
C ARG A 38 -15.82 -4.04 7.22
N ASN A 39 -16.51 -3.22 6.43
CA ASN A 39 -17.36 -2.15 6.95
C ASN A 39 -18.79 -2.61 7.27
N ILE A 40 -19.16 -3.86 6.93
CA ILE A 40 -20.44 -4.46 7.33
C ILE A 40 -20.54 -4.48 8.86
N ARG A 41 -21.67 -4.00 9.36
CA ARG A 41 -22.00 -4.01 10.78
C ARG A 41 -23.18 -4.93 11.00
N ILE A 42 -23.04 -5.83 11.96
CA ILE A 42 -24.09 -6.78 12.31
C ILE A 42 -24.63 -6.46 13.71
N ASN A 43 -25.88 -6.80 13.94
CA ASN A 43 -26.51 -6.64 15.25
C ASN A 43 -26.60 -8.00 15.94
N ILE A 44 -25.83 -8.19 17.01
CA ILE A 44 -25.89 -9.41 17.83
C ILE A 44 -26.45 -9.04 19.19
N GLN A 45 -27.57 -9.64 19.56
CA GLN A 45 -28.24 -9.43 20.85
C GLN A 45 -28.50 -7.94 21.15
N GLY A 46 -28.89 -7.17 20.13
CA GLY A 46 -29.19 -5.74 20.25
C GLY A 46 -27.96 -4.82 20.33
N LYS A 47 -26.74 -5.36 20.17
CA LYS A 47 -25.50 -4.57 20.13
C LYS A 47 -24.87 -4.62 18.73
N PRO A 48 -24.56 -3.46 18.13
CA PRO A 48 -23.81 -3.44 16.88
C PRO A 48 -22.38 -3.96 17.10
N ARG A 49 -21.92 -4.77 16.15
CA ARG A 49 -20.59 -5.37 16.05
C ARG A 49 -20.07 -5.19 14.63
N ARG A 50 -18.76 -5.07 14.46
CA ARG A 50 -18.17 -5.14 13.11
C ARG A 50 -18.11 -6.60 12.69
N LEU A 51 -18.24 -6.87 11.40
CA LEU A 51 -18.09 -8.22 10.87
C LEU A 51 -16.74 -8.86 11.26
N VAL A 52 -15.66 -8.07 11.26
CA VAL A 52 -14.33 -8.52 11.69
C VAL A 52 -14.20 -8.87 13.18
N ASP A 53 -15.16 -8.47 14.02
CA ASP A 53 -15.16 -8.83 15.44
C ASP A 53 -15.72 -10.25 15.66
N VAL A 54 -16.38 -10.82 14.66
CA VAL A 54 -17.10 -12.11 14.77
C VAL A 54 -16.66 -13.15 13.75
N ALA A 55 -15.87 -12.73 12.77
CA ALA A 55 -15.32 -13.58 11.73
C ALA A 55 -13.95 -13.06 11.28
N ASP A 56 -13.10 -13.97 10.82
CA ASP A 56 -11.83 -13.64 10.17
C ASP A 56 -12.01 -13.62 8.64
N LEU A 57 -11.64 -12.51 8.00
CA LEU A 57 -11.79 -12.30 6.56
C LEU A 57 -10.47 -12.55 5.83
N LYS A 58 -10.46 -13.58 4.98
CA LYS A 58 -9.31 -14.03 4.22
C LYS A 58 -9.48 -13.78 2.73
N LYS A 59 -8.38 -13.40 2.09
CA LYS A 59 -8.25 -13.40 0.62
C LYS A 59 -8.07 -14.84 0.17
N THR A 60 -8.71 -15.22 -0.94
CA THR A 60 -8.40 -16.46 -1.63
C THR A 60 -7.44 -16.19 -2.79
N ASP A 61 -7.02 -17.26 -3.49
CA ASP A 61 -6.23 -17.12 -4.71
C ASP A 61 -7.07 -16.58 -5.88
N ASP A 62 -8.40 -16.73 -5.82
CA ASP A 62 -9.35 -16.21 -6.80
C ASP A 62 -9.73 -14.76 -6.41
N PRO A 63 -9.48 -13.77 -7.29
CA PRO A 63 -9.81 -12.38 -7.00
C PRO A 63 -11.31 -12.10 -6.85
N HIS A 64 -12.15 -12.98 -7.38
CA HIS A 64 -13.60 -12.90 -7.23
C HIS A 64 -14.11 -13.69 -6.03
N LYS A 65 -13.24 -14.20 -5.17
CA LYS A 65 -13.63 -14.93 -3.97
C LYS A 65 -12.93 -14.44 -2.72
N LEU A 66 -13.75 -14.20 -1.70
CA LEU A 66 -13.32 -13.93 -0.34
C LEU A 66 -13.90 -15.00 0.58
N GLN A 67 -13.19 -15.30 1.66
CA GLN A 67 -13.64 -16.29 2.62
C GLN A 67 -13.73 -15.68 4.02
N LEU A 68 -14.88 -15.84 4.66
CA LEU A 68 -15.08 -15.53 6.07
C LEU A 68 -15.04 -16.81 6.89
N LEU A 69 -14.15 -16.87 7.87
CA LEU A 69 -14.16 -17.88 8.92
C LEU A 69 -14.94 -17.34 10.12
N VAL A 70 -16.15 -17.82 10.34
CA VAL A 70 -17.01 -17.35 11.42
C VAL A 70 -16.62 -18.00 12.75
N PHE A 71 -16.39 -17.20 13.79
CA PHE A 71 -15.92 -17.72 15.09
C PHE A 71 -17.01 -18.48 15.86
N ASN A 72 -18.28 -18.10 15.67
CA ASN A 72 -19.43 -18.79 16.22
C ASN A 72 -20.46 -19.05 15.10
N THR A 73 -20.77 -20.32 14.84
CA THR A 73 -21.71 -20.75 13.80
C THR A 73 -23.11 -20.19 13.98
N ASP A 74 -23.52 -19.87 15.21
CA ASP A 74 -24.82 -19.25 15.49
C ASP A 74 -24.97 -17.86 14.86
N HIS A 75 -23.86 -17.22 14.46
CA HIS A 75 -23.86 -15.91 13.81
C HIS A 75 -23.90 -15.98 12.29
N ILE A 76 -23.86 -17.18 11.68
CA ILE A 76 -23.82 -17.34 10.23
C ILE A 76 -25.07 -16.73 9.59
N GLU A 77 -26.26 -17.00 10.11
CA GLU A 77 -27.52 -16.48 9.56
C GLU A 77 -27.54 -14.94 9.52
N VAL A 78 -27.16 -14.30 10.63
CA VAL A 78 -27.08 -12.82 10.72
C VAL A 78 -26.01 -12.24 9.80
N LEU A 79 -24.89 -12.94 9.61
CA LEU A 79 -23.85 -12.52 8.67
C LEU A 79 -24.32 -12.63 7.22
N SER A 80 -24.98 -13.74 6.89
CA SER A 80 -25.58 -14.02 5.60
C SER A 80 -26.60 -12.96 5.19
N GLU A 81 -27.54 -12.60 6.06
CA GLU A 81 -28.51 -11.52 5.81
C GLU A 81 -27.83 -10.18 5.46
N GLN A 82 -26.73 -9.87 6.15
CA GLN A 82 -25.99 -8.62 5.93
C GLN A 82 -25.13 -8.66 4.66
N ILE A 83 -24.72 -9.84 4.21
CA ILE A 83 -24.06 -10.03 2.92
C ILE A 83 -25.08 -9.91 1.78
N ASP A 84 -26.30 -10.43 1.98
CA ASP A 84 -27.42 -10.26 1.03
C ASP A 84 -27.76 -8.77 0.82
N GLU A 85 -27.74 -7.95 1.89
CA GLU A 85 -27.98 -6.49 1.79
C GLU A 85 -26.96 -5.76 0.89
N VAL A 86 -25.73 -6.27 0.76
CA VAL A 86 -24.72 -5.71 -0.15
C VAL A 86 -24.73 -6.37 -1.54
N ASN A 87 -25.69 -7.24 -1.81
CA ASN A 87 -25.89 -7.98 -3.07
C ASN A 87 -24.66 -8.79 -3.52
N PHE A 88 -23.99 -9.47 -2.57
CA PHE A 88 -22.93 -10.42 -2.91
C PHE A 88 -23.45 -11.85 -2.82
N ASP A 89 -23.18 -12.65 -3.84
CA ASP A 89 -23.49 -14.08 -3.81
C ASP A 89 -22.55 -14.78 -2.82
N TYR A 90 -23.05 -15.75 -2.05
CA TYR A 90 -22.23 -16.53 -1.15
C TYR A 90 -22.68 -17.99 -1.06
N ASP A 91 -21.76 -18.83 -0.59
CA ASP A 91 -21.99 -20.22 -0.24
C ASP A 91 -21.47 -20.50 1.18
N VAL A 92 -22.23 -21.28 1.95
CA VAL A 92 -21.90 -21.60 3.34
C VAL A 92 -21.41 -23.04 3.42
N ASP A 93 -20.19 -23.23 3.90
CA ASP A 93 -19.57 -24.53 4.13
C ASP A 93 -19.08 -24.63 5.59
N GLY A 94 -19.92 -25.20 6.46
CA GLY A 94 -19.62 -25.35 7.88
C GLY A 94 -19.44 -24.00 8.58
N GLN A 95 -18.21 -23.66 8.95
CA GLN A 95 -17.86 -22.38 9.58
C GLN A 95 -17.40 -21.30 8.57
N PHE A 96 -17.33 -21.66 7.29
CA PHE A 96 -16.87 -20.77 6.23
C PHE A 96 -18.04 -20.18 5.46
N ILE A 97 -18.00 -18.89 5.20
CA ILE A 97 -18.85 -18.22 4.21
C ILE A 97 -17.95 -17.79 3.05
N ASN A 98 -18.11 -18.44 1.90
CA ASN A 98 -17.39 -18.15 0.67
C ASN A 98 -18.18 -17.12 -0.13
N ILE A 99 -17.67 -15.90 -0.23
CA ILE A 99 -18.34 -14.77 -0.87
C ILE A 99 -17.78 -14.59 -2.27
N ASN A 100 -18.64 -14.66 -3.27
CA ASN A 100 -18.32 -14.25 -4.64
C ASN A 100 -18.48 -12.74 -4.73
N VAL A 101 -17.39 -12.06 -5.07
CA VAL A 101 -17.37 -10.61 -5.19
C VAL A 101 -17.33 -10.19 -6.66
N PRO A 102 -18.14 -9.19 -7.06
CA PRO A 102 -18.13 -8.69 -8.42
C PRO A 102 -16.81 -7.97 -8.75
N ASP A 103 -16.61 -7.71 -10.04
CA ASP A 103 -15.55 -6.83 -10.49
C ASP A 103 -15.66 -5.45 -9.82
N PRO A 104 -14.58 -4.94 -9.21
CA PRO A 104 -14.58 -3.61 -8.62
C PRO A 104 -14.83 -2.53 -9.67
N THR A 105 -15.62 -1.53 -9.30
CA THR A 105 -15.83 -0.32 -10.10
C THR A 105 -14.56 0.55 -10.13
N TYR A 106 -14.43 1.42 -11.15
CA TYR A 106 -13.34 2.40 -11.21
C TYR A 106 -13.13 3.18 -9.91
N LYS A 107 -14.23 3.66 -9.30
CA LYS A 107 -14.16 4.42 -8.04
C LYS A 107 -13.54 3.59 -6.91
N GLN A 108 -13.93 2.32 -6.78
CA GLN A 108 -13.40 1.45 -5.74
C GLN A 108 -11.93 1.09 -5.99
N LEU A 109 -11.53 0.90 -7.25
CA LEU A 109 -10.12 0.69 -7.59
C LEU A 109 -9.29 1.94 -7.34
N MET A 110 -9.85 3.13 -7.56
CA MET A 110 -9.19 4.39 -7.24
C MET A 110 -8.93 4.55 -5.73
N GLU A 111 -9.81 4.07 -4.86
CA GLU A 111 -9.53 4.04 -3.42
C GLU A 111 -8.31 3.16 -3.08
N VAL A 112 -8.10 2.06 -3.82
CA VAL A 112 -6.90 1.22 -3.69
C VAL A 112 -5.66 1.94 -4.23
N VAL A 113 -5.79 2.66 -5.34
CA VAL A 113 -4.71 3.49 -5.91
C VAL A 113 -4.31 4.62 -4.95
N ASP A 114 -5.27 5.25 -4.28
CA ASP A 114 -5.01 6.28 -3.27
C ASP A 114 -4.25 5.72 -2.07
N ASP A 115 -4.64 4.55 -1.58
CA ASP A 115 -3.91 3.86 -0.51
C ASP A 115 -2.49 3.48 -0.94
N LEU A 116 -2.33 3.00 -2.18
CA LEU A 116 -1.02 2.74 -2.77
C LEU A 116 -0.16 4.01 -2.85
N ASN A 117 -0.74 5.15 -3.24
CA ASN A 117 -0.04 6.44 -3.27
C ASN A 117 0.37 6.92 -1.86
N ARG A 118 -0.45 6.66 -0.83
CA ARG A 118 -0.05 6.92 0.57
C ARG A 118 1.15 6.08 0.98
N LYS A 119 1.17 4.79 0.61
CA LYS A 119 2.31 3.88 0.84
C LYS A 119 3.56 4.35 0.10
N LYS A 120 3.43 4.77 -1.17
CA LYS A 120 4.51 5.41 -1.95
C LYS A 120 5.08 6.61 -1.19
N ASN A 121 4.23 7.53 -0.75
CA ASN A 121 4.66 8.74 -0.04
C ASN A 121 5.39 8.40 1.28
N SER A 122 4.96 7.36 1.99
CA SER A 122 5.67 6.86 3.17
C SER A 122 7.09 6.37 2.82
N ALA A 123 7.23 5.59 1.74
CA ALA A 123 8.54 5.10 1.27
C ALA A 123 9.44 6.26 0.81
N MET A 124 8.92 7.22 0.05
CA MET A 124 9.64 8.45 -0.33
C MET A 124 10.08 9.25 0.90
N GLY A 125 9.25 9.31 1.94
CA GLY A 125 9.61 9.94 3.21
C GLY A 125 10.82 9.28 3.89
N ARG A 126 10.97 7.95 3.78
CA ARG A 126 12.16 7.24 4.28
C ARG A 126 13.42 7.60 3.48
N LEU A 127 13.31 7.74 2.16
CA LEU A 127 14.44 8.21 1.32
C LEU A 127 14.88 9.61 1.73
N THR A 128 13.92 10.53 1.87
CA THR A 128 14.18 11.91 2.32
C THR A 128 14.86 11.94 3.68
N LYS A 129 14.41 11.11 4.62
CA LYS A 129 15.02 10.99 5.95
C LYS A 129 16.47 10.48 5.87
N ALA A 130 16.71 9.41 5.13
CA ALA A 130 18.06 8.84 4.97
C ALA A 130 19.05 9.86 4.37
N LYS A 131 18.61 10.62 3.36
CA LYS A 131 19.37 11.73 2.77
C LYS A 131 19.66 12.82 3.80
N SER A 132 18.63 13.28 4.52
CA SER A 132 18.76 14.36 5.50
C SER A 132 19.71 14.01 6.64
N GLU A 133 19.63 12.79 7.17
CA GLU A 133 20.51 12.32 8.25
C GLU A 133 21.98 12.25 7.80
N ALA A 134 22.25 11.74 6.60
CA ALA A 134 23.61 11.65 6.06
C ALA A 134 24.22 13.04 5.80
N THR A 135 23.45 13.93 5.16
CA THR A 135 23.89 15.32 4.88
C THR A 135 24.10 16.14 6.15
N THR A 136 23.23 15.99 7.15
CA THR A 136 23.40 16.61 8.47
C THR A 136 24.67 16.12 9.15
N ARG A 137 24.93 14.80 9.14
CA ARG A 137 26.14 14.23 9.72
C ARG A 137 27.41 14.72 9.02
N ALA A 138 27.40 14.83 7.70
CA ALA A 138 28.51 15.38 6.94
C ALA A 138 28.77 16.85 7.34
N ARG A 139 27.72 17.66 7.53
CA ARG A 139 27.85 19.05 8.01
C ARG A 139 28.47 19.13 9.40
N THR A 140 27.98 18.33 10.35
CA THR A 140 28.56 18.27 11.70
C THR A 140 30.01 17.79 11.70
N ALA A 141 30.39 16.91 10.76
CA ALA A 141 31.79 16.49 10.61
C ALA A 141 32.70 17.59 10.05
N VAL A 142 32.15 18.52 9.25
CA VAL A 142 32.87 19.74 8.84
C VAL A 142 33.04 20.69 10.01
N GLU A 143 31.98 20.93 10.80
CA GLU A 143 32.02 21.81 11.99
C GLU A 143 33.04 21.34 13.03
N ASN A 144 33.21 20.02 13.18
CA ASN A 144 34.20 19.41 14.07
C ASN A 144 35.58 19.20 13.41
N GLU A 145 35.82 19.76 12.23
CA GLU A 145 37.09 19.68 11.49
C GLU A 145 37.55 18.26 11.13
N PHE A 146 36.65 17.26 11.17
CA PHE A 146 36.95 15.89 10.78
C PHE A 146 37.06 15.72 9.26
N ILE A 147 36.33 16.53 8.49
CA ILE A 147 36.36 16.54 7.02
C ILE A 147 36.32 17.97 6.47
N THR A 148 36.72 18.15 5.21
CA THR A 148 36.63 19.44 4.52
C THR A 148 35.24 19.67 3.93
N GLN A 149 34.90 20.93 3.68
CA GLN A 149 33.67 21.31 2.97
C GLN A 149 33.53 20.61 1.60
N GLY A 150 34.65 20.39 0.89
CA GLY A 150 34.64 19.68 -0.39
C GLY A 150 34.17 18.24 -0.27
N VAL A 151 34.58 17.54 0.80
CA VAL A 151 34.15 16.16 1.10
C VAL A 151 32.66 16.12 1.44
N ALA A 152 32.17 17.06 2.24
CA ALA A 152 30.74 17.15 2.57
C ALA A 152 29.88 17.45 1.32
N SER A 153 30.32 18.38 0.47
CA SER A 153 29.62 18.69 -0.79
C SER A 153 29.62 17.50 -1.77
N ALA A 154 30.65 16.66 -1.76
CA ALA A 154 30.67 15.44 -2.56
C ALA A 154 29.71 14.38 -2.00
N ALA A 155 29.68 14.18 -0.68
CA ALA A 155 28.75 13.27 -0.03
C ALA A 155 27.29 13.66 -0.25
N SER A 156 26.96 14.95 -0.16
CA SER A 156 25.61 15.46 -0.43
C SER A 156 25.16 15.21 -1.87
N ARG A 157 26.05 15.38 -2.86
CA ARG A 157 25.76 15.08 -4.27
C ARG A 157 25.47 13.59 -4.47
N LYS A 158 26.29 12.70 -3.91
CA LYS A 158 26.02 11.25 -3.94
C LYS A 158 24.67 10.91 -3.29
N CYS A 159 24.33 11.52 -2.15
CA CYS A 159 23.04 11.29 -1.50
C CYS A 159 21.85 11.76 -2.36
N GLU A 160 22.02 12.82 -3.16
CA GLU A 160 21.03 13.25 -4.14
C GLU A 160 20.88 12.22 -5.26
N GLU A 161 21.99 11.77 -5.86
CA GLU A 161 21.99 10.76 -6.92
C GLU A 161 21.28 9.47 -6.47
N TYR A 162 21.55 9.01 -5.24
CA TYR A 162 20.85 7.86 -4.66
C TYR A 162 19.35 8.13 -4.46
N TYR A 163 19.00 9.31 -3.92
CA TYR A 163 17.61 9.69 -3.71
C TYR A 163 16.81 9.71 -5.02
N GLU A 164 17.38 10.29 -6.08
CA GLU A 164 16.75 10.32 -7.40
C GLU A 164 16.60 8.91 -7.98
N ASN A 165 17.66 8.09 -7.94
CA ASN A 165 17.62 6.73 -8.47
C ASN A 165 16.57 5.86 -7.77
N TYR A 166 16.62 5.79 -6.43
CA TYR A 166 15.67 4.98 -5.66
C TYR A 166 14.25 5.56 -5.66
N GLY A 167 14.11 6.90 -5.73
CA GLY A 167 12.82 7.56 -5.88
C GLY A 167 12.14 7.28 -7.23
N ASN A 168 12.94 7.21 -8.30
CA ASN A 168 12.46 6.80 -9.62
C ASN A 168 12.02 5.35 -9.62
N GLN A 169 12.81 4.44 -9.05
CA GLN A 169 12.43 3.02 -8.91
C GLN A 169 11.09 2.85 -8.16
N ILE A 170 10.91 3.53 -7.02
CA ILE A 170 9.64 3.52 -6.29
C ILE A 170 8.49 4.03 -7.17
N SER A 171 8.71 5.09 -7.94
CA SER A 171 7.68 5.68 -8.80
C SER A 171 7.29 4.77 -9.96
N GLU A 172 8.27 4.14 -10.62
CA GLU A 172 8.06 3.20 -11.71
C GLU A 172 7.29 1.97 -11.23
N MET A 173 7.75 1.32 -10.16
CA MET A 173 7.06 0.16 -9.58
C MET A 173 5.63 0.49 -9.13
N THR A 174 5.42 1.70 -8.61
CA THR A 174 4.07 2.17 -8.26
C THR A 174 3.20 2.26 -9.49
N MET A 175 3.69 2.86 -10.58
CA MET A 175 2.91 3.03 -11.81
C MET A 175 2.56 1.70 -12.46
N GLU A 176 3.50 0.76 -12.49
CA GLU A 176 3.25 -0.61 -12.94
C GLU A 176 2.16 -1.29 -12.10
N LYS A 177 2.21 -1.11 -10.78
CA LYS A 177 1.21 -1.67 -9.88
C LYS A 177 -0.16 -1.00 -10.06
N VAL A 178 -0.22 0.31 -10.26
CA VAL A 178 -1.47 1.04 -10.57
C VAL A 178 -2.10 0.49 -11.85
N LYS A 179 -1.31 0.30 -12.91
CA LYS A 179 -1.78 -0.31 -14.16
C LYS A 179 -2.32 -1.73 -13.93
N ALA A 180 -1.65 -2.53 -13.11
CA ALA A 180 -2.11 -3.88 -12.76
C ALA A 180 -3.42 -3.89 -11.96
N ILE A 181 -3.63 -2.91 -11.07
CA ILE A 181 -4.85 -2.77 -10.26
C ILE A 181 -6.03 -2.30 -11.12
N LEU A 182 -5.81 -1.28 -11.95
CA LEU A 182 -6.87 -0.66 -12.77
C LEU A 182 -7.21 -1.50 -14.01
N GLY A 183 -6.24 -2.22 -14.57
CA GLY A 183 -6.38 -2.82 -15.90
C GLY A 183 -6.26 -1.76 -17.01
N ASN A 184 -6.20 -2.20 -18.26
CA ASN A 184 -5.86 -1.31 -19.38
C ASN A 184 -6.86 -0.15 -19.57
N GLU A 185 -8.17 -0.44 -19.53
CA GLU A 185 -9.20 0.56 -19.80
C GLU A 185 -9.21 1.68 -18.76
N TYR A 186 -9.28 1.31 -17.47
CA TYR A 186 -9.29 2.28 -16.38
C TYR A 186 -7.94 2.96 -16.17
N PHE A 187 -6.82 2.33 -16.57
CA PHE A 187 -5.52 2.98 -16.52
C PHE A 187 -5.38 4.12 -17.54
N GLU A 188 -5.92 3.96 -18.75
CA GLU A 188 -5.94 5.06 -19.72
C GLU A 188 -6.81 6.23 -19.24
N LYS A 189 -7.94 5.92 -18.59
CA LYS A 189 -8.75 6.94 -17.92
C LYS A 189 -7.96 7.67 -16.82
N TYR A 190 -7.30 6.92 -15.93
CA TYR A 190 -6.44 7.47 -14.88
C TYR A 190 -5.37 8.41 -15.42
N LYS A 191 -4.69 8.06 -16.52
CA LYS A 191 -3.70 8.96 -17.15
C LYS A 191 -4.31 10.30 -17.55
N SER A 192 -5.47 10.27 -18.21
CA SER A 192 -6.12 11.47 -18.72
C SER A 192 -6.67 12.39 -17.63
N GLU A 193 -7.06 11.83 -16.48
CA GLU A 193 -7.68 12.59 -15.38
C GLU A 193 -6.65 13.08 -14.35
N GLU A 194 -5.64 12.26 -14.04
CA GLU A 194 -4.74 12.50 -12.89
C GLU A 194 -3.29 12.85 -13.28
N LEU A 195 -2.80 12.37 -14.43
CA LEU A 195 -1.40 12.58 -14.84
C LEU A 195 -1.23 13.71 -15.85
N ASP A 196 -2.15 13.82 -16.82
CA ASP A 196 -2.20 14.89 -17.81
C ASP A 196 -3.55 15.61 -17.75
N PRO A 197 -3.87 16.31 -16.65
CA PRO A 197 -5.07 17.14 -16.64
C PRO A 197 -4.93 18.17 -17.76
N ILE A 198 -5.84 18.14 -18.72
CA ILE A 198 -5.93 19.17 -19.77
C ILE A 198 -6.12 20.51 -19.04
N VAL A 199 -5.05 21.31 -18.98
CA VAL A 199 -5.06 22.72 -18.52
C VAL A 199 -5.33 23.62 -19.72
#